data_AF-A0A9P6BCM2-F1
#
_entry.id   AF-A0A9P6BCM2-F1
#
_cell.length_a   1.000
_cell.length_b   1.000
_cell.length_c   1.000
_cell.angle_alpha   90.00
_cell.angle_beta   90.00
_cell.angle_gamma   90.00
#
_symmetry.space_group_name_H-M   'P 1'
#
loop_
_entity.id
_entity.type
_entity.pdbx_description
1 polymer ?
#
loop_
_entity_poly.entity_id
_entity_poly.type
_entity_poly.pdbx_seq_one_letter_code
_entity_poly.pdbx_strand_id
1 'polypeptide(L)'
;MFSVDTGITLVQCEVVRLTWTEGVPPYNVTVLDGQTVIESVASRANSLGYMVTPGPGSQLSFVLIDSTGTTSAGGPFLVVAGSDVCSTTQSSSSTSSSLSSSWSPSPSPHSLSAVKPVPRGGMCPLPAR
;
A
#
# COMPACT_ATOMS: atom_id res chain seq x y z
N MET A 1 17.89 18.15 -11.27
CA MET A 1 17.68 16.93 -12.10
C MET A 1 17.07 15.84 -11.24
N PHE A 2 16.01 15.18 -11.70
CA PHE A 2 15.39 14.02 -11.03
C PHE A 2 16.08 12.74 -11.51
N SER A 3 16.46 11.86 -10.59
CA SER A 3 17.16 10.62 -10.91
C SER A 3 16.68 9.48 -10.01
N VAL A 4 16.40 8.34 -10.64
CA VAL A 4 15.99 7.12 -9.98
C VAL A 4 17.24 6.24 -9.88
N ASP A 5 17.61 5.82 -8.67
CA ASP A 5 18.79 4.98 -8.42
C ASP A 5 18.52 3.51 -8.75
N THR A 6 17.83 3.28 -9.86
CA THR A 6 17.57 1.96 -10.41
C THR A 6 17.87 2.02 -11.89
N GLY A 7 18.29 0.90 -12.47
CA GLY A 7 18.33 0.78 -13.92
C GLY A 7 16.95 0.99 -14.56
N ILE A 8 16.83 0.60 -15.82
CA ILE A 8 15.58 0.68 -16.60
C ILE A 8 14.47 -0.27 -16.10
N THR A 9 14.74 -1.10 -15.08
CA THR A 9 13.85 -2.11 -14.53
C THR A 9 13.67 -1.96 -13.03
N LEU A 10 12.45 -2.15 -12.55
CA LEU A 10 12.11 -2.19 -11.13
C LEU A 10 11.75 -3.63 -10.75
N VAL A 11 12.24 -4.12 -9.63
CA VAL A 11 11.86 -5.45 -9.13
C VAL A 11 10.67 -5.30 -8.20
N GLN A 12 9.64 -6.12 -8.41
CA GLN A 12 8.48 -6.14 -7.53
C GLN A 12 8.89 -6.41 -6.07
N CYS A 13 8.30 -5.69 -5.14
CA CYS A 13 8.57 -5.74 -3.71
C CYS A 13 10.01 -5.38 -3.31
N GLU A 14 10.73 -4.66 -4.17
CA GLU A 14 11.99 -4.02 -3.83
C GLU A 14 11.77 -2.54 -3.48
N VAL A 15 12.57 -2.04 -2.52
CA VAL A 15 12.58 -0.61 -2.19
C VAL A 15 13.58 0.09 -3.09
N VAL A 16 13.09 1.08 -3.82
CA VAL A 16 13.89 1.87 -4.76
C VAL A 16 14.08 3.28 -4.22
N ARG A 17 15.26 3.85 -4.43
CA ARG A 17 15.59 5.19 -3.95
C ARG A 17 15.42 6.20 -5.07
N LEU A 18 14.46 7.09 -4.89
CA LEU A 18 14.25 8.26 -5.73
C LEU A 18 15.09 9.41 -5.16
N THR A 19 15.84 10.13 -6.00
CA THR A 19 16.67 11.26 -5.58
C THR A 19 16.55 12.43 -6.54
N TRP A 20 16.67 13.65 -6.03
CA TRP A 20 16.64 14.85 -6.86
C TRP A 20 17.53 15.95 -6.30
N THR A 21 18.21 16.67 -7.19
CA THR A 21 19.20 17.69 -6.82
C THR A 21 18.68 19.12 -6.89
N GLU A 22 17.49 19.33 -7.46
CA GLU A 22 16.95 20.67 -7.74
C GLU A 22 15.48 20.79 -7.33
N GLY A 23 14.96 22.03 -7.37
CA GLY A 23 13.58 22.37 -7.03
C GLY A 23 13.43 22.89 -5.59
N VAL A 24 12.28 23.50 -5.31
CA VAL A 24 11.99 24.11 -4.00
C VAL A 24 11.02 23.24 -3.19
N PRO A 25 11.35 22.84 -1.94
CA PRO A 25 10.42 22.08 -1.11
C PRO A 25 9.22 22.94 -0.69
N PRO A 26 8.05 22.34 -0.37
CA PRO A 26 7.75 20.91 -0.38
C PRO A 26 7.65 20.32 -1.79
N TYR A 27 7.99 19.03 -1.88
CA TYR A 27 7.88 18.23 -3.09
C TYR A 27 6.68 17.30 -3.00
N ASN A 28 6.02 17.04 -4.13
CA ASN A 28 5.04 15.99 -4.29
C ASN A 28 5.53 14.99 -5.34
N VAL A 29 5.74 13.74 -4.94
CA VAL A 29 6.12 12.65 -5.84
C VAL A 29 4.87 11.85 -6.17
N THR A 30 4.50 11.86 -7.44
CA THR A 30 3.39 11.09 -7.98
C THR A 30 3.93 9.86 -8.69
N VAL A 31 3.40 8.69 -8.36
CA VAL A 31 3.70 7.43 -9.04
C VAL A 31 2.54 7.11 -9.99
N LEU A 32 2.85 6.84 -11.25
CA LEU A 32 1.87 6.48 -12.26
C LEU A 32 2.16 5.09 -12.82
N ASP A 33 1.12 4.28 -13.00
CA ASP A 33 1.15 3.08 -13.86
C ASP A 33 0.47 3.42 -15.19
N GLY A 34 1.30 3.60 -16.23
CA GLY A 34 0.90 4.25 -17.48
C GLY A 34 0.44 5.69 -17.26
N GLN A 35 -0.87 5.92 -17.28
CA GLN A 35 -1.49 7.25 -17.06
C GLN A 35 -2.27 7.33 -15.74
N THR A 36 -2.35 6.23 -14.99
CA THR A 36 -3.13 6.17 -13.75
C THR A 36 -2.24 6.52 -12.57
N VAL A 37 -2.62 7.52 -11.78
CA VAL A 37 -1.95 7.81 -10.51
C VAL A 37 -2.29 6.71 -9.51
N ILE A 38 -1.27 6.02 -9.02
CA ILE A 38 -1.41 4.94 -8.03
C ILE A 38 -0.97 5.36 -6.63
N GLU A 39 -0.05 6.32 -6.54
CA GLU A 39 0.44 6.84 -5.26
C GLU A 39 0.87 8.29 -5.39
N SER A 40 0.72 9.08 -4.32
CA SER A 40 1.24 10.44 -4.22
C SER A 40 1.80 10.65 -2.83
N VAL A 41 3.06 11.09 -2.75
CA VAL A 41 3.78 11.27 -1.48
C VAL A 41 4.37 12.66 -1.41
N ALA A 42 3.97 13.41 -0.38
CA ALA A 42 4.59 14.68 -0.06
C ALA A 42 5.89 14.47 0.72
N SER A 43 6.95 15.18 0.35
CA SER A 43 8.25 15.13 1.02
C SER A 43 8.89 16.51 1.11
N ARG A 44 9.69 16.75 2.15
CA ARG A 44 10.60 17.91 2.24
C ARG A 44 12.06 17.54 2.01
N ALA A 45 12.36 16.24 1.94
CA ALA A 45 13.69 15.73 1.68
C ALA A 45 13.94 15.63 0.19
N ASN A 46 15.21 15.61 -0.22
CA ASN A 46 15.66 15.43 -1.61
C ASN A 46 15.76 13.95 -2.04
N SER A 47 15.16 13.06 -1.26
CA SER A 47 15.09 11.64 -1.55
C SER A 47 13.86 10.99 -0.95
N LEU A 48 13.37 9.94 -1.60
CA LEU A 48 12.25 9.12 -1.14
C LEU A 48 12.55 7.64 -1.39
N GLY A 49 12.31 6.78 -0.40
CA GLY A 49 12.27 5.34 -0.60
C GLY A 49 10.86 4.93 -1.02
N TYR A 50 10.72 4.28 -2.16
CA TYR A 50 9.44 3.80 -2.69
C TYR A 50 9.45 2.28 -2.76
N MET A 51 8.42 1.62 -2.24
CA MET A 51 8.23 0.18 -2.37
C MET A 51 7.52 -0.13 -3.67
N VAL A 52 8.13 -0.91 -4.56
CA VAL A 52 7.52 -1.28 -5.85
C VAL A 52 6.40 -2.31 -5.59
N THR A 53 5.17 -1.84 -5.46
CA THR A 53 3.99 -2.69 -5.24
C THR A 53 3.31 -3.22 -6.51
N PRO A 54 3.36 -2.54 -7.68
CA PRO A 54 2.71 -3.04 -8.90
C PRO A 54 3.28 -4.38 -9.37
N GLY A 55 2.46 -5.17 -10.05
CA GLY A 55 2.84 -6.50 -10.52
C GLY A 55 3.83 -6.47 -11.69
N PRO A 56 4.46 -7.62 -12.02
CA PRO A 56 5.33 -7.73 -13.18
C PRO A 56 4.57 -7.40 -14.46
N GLY A 57 5.20 -6.63 -15.35
CA GLY A 57 4.59 -6.12 -16.58
C GLY A 57 4.00 -4.72 -16.48
N SER A 58 3.82 -4.15 -15.27
CA SER A 58 3.44 -2.75 -15.10
C SER A 58 4.53 -1.80 -15.61
N GLN A 59 4.12 -0.60 -16.06
CA GLN A 59 5.02 0.45 -16.53
C GLN A 59 4.90 1.66 -15.62
N LEU A 60 5.89 1.82 -14.76
CA LEU A 60 5.88 2.90 -13.78
C LEU A 60 6.60 4.14 -14.29
N SER A 61 6.04 5.29 -13.97
CA SER A 61 6.69 6.57 -14.11
C SER A 61 6.54 7.37 -12.82
N PHE A 62 7.54 8.21 -12.55
CA PHE A 62 7.56 9.05 -11.35
C PHE A 62 7.56 10.50 -11.79
N VAL A 63 6.69 11.31 -11.20
CA VAL A 63 6.59 12.75 -11.45
C VAL A 63 6.81 13.48 -10.14
N LEU A 64 7.88 14.26 -10.08
CA LEU A 64 8.16 15.19 -9.00
C LEU A 64 7.55 16.55 -9.36
N ILE A 65 6.78 17.13 -8.45
CA ILE A 65 6.26 18.50 -8.53
C ILE A 65 6.78 19.26 -7.32
N ASP A 66 7.45 20.38 -7.55
CA ASP A 66 7.95 21.22 -6.46
C ASP A 66 6.94 22.31 -6.05
N SER A 67 7.26 23.09 -5.02
CA SER A 67 6.34 24.12 -4.51
C SER A 67 6.08 25.28 -5.47
N THR A 68 6.92 25.43 -6.50
CA THR A 68 6.77 26.44 -7.55
C THR A 68 5.89 25.94 -8.71
N GLY A 69 5.50 24.66 -8.68
CA GLY A 69 4.80 23.99 -9.77
C GLY A 69 5.73 23.47 -10.85
N THR A 70 7.06 23.52 -10.64
CA THR A 70 8.02 22.94 -11.59
C THR A 70 7.92 21.43 -11.52
N THR A 71 7.81 20.80 -12.69
CA THR A 71 7.68 19.34 -12.80
C THR A 71 8.97 18.72 -13.32
N SER A 72 9.26 17.51 -12.84
CA SER A 72 10.33 16.66 -13.35
C SER A 72 9.85 15.22 -13.39
N ALA A 73 10.02 14.56 -14.53
CA ALA A 73 9.58 13.18 -14.71
C ALA A 73 10.77 12.23 -14.82
N GLY A 74 10.60 11.00 -14.34
CA GLY A 74 11.49 9.88 -14.57
C GLY A 74 10.74 8.65 -15.07
N GLY A 75 11.43 7.79 -15.81
CA GLY A 75 10.87 6.58 -16.43
C GLY A 75 10.63 6.74 -17.94
N PRO A 76 9.97 5.75 -18.59
CA PRO A 76 9.24 4.62 -18.00
C PRO A 76 10.16 3.50 -17.49
N PHE A 77 9.72 2.82 -16.42
CA PHE A 77 10.39 1.66 -15.85
C PHE A 77 9.50 0.43 -15.94
N LEU A 78 10.06 -0.69 -16.43
CA LEU A 78 9.34 -1.96 -16.47
C LEU A 78 9.46 -2.67 -15.12
N VAL A 79 8.33 -3.07 -14.54
CA VAL A 79 8.34 -3.92 -13.34
C VAL A 79 8.57 -5.37 -13.74
N VAL A 80 9.59 -6.00 -13.15
CA VAL A 80 9.90 -7.42 -13.32
C VAL A 80 9.53 -8.19 -12.05
N ALA A 81 9.39 -9.51 -12.19
CA ALA A 81 9.01 -10.38 -11.09
C ALA A 81 10.05 -10.30 -9.97
N GLY A 82 9.57 -10.14 -8.75
CA GLY A 82 10.36 -10.12 -7.53
C GLY A 82 9.79 -11.08 -6.51
N SER A 83 9.64 -10.63 -5.25
CA SER A 83 9.01 -11.45 -4.21
C SER A 83 7.48 -11.36 -4.29
N ASP A 84 6.78 -12.46 -3.97
CA ASP A 84 5.30 -12.49 -3.96
C ASP A 84 4.67 -11.64 -2.85
N VAL A 85 5.44 -11.28 -1.81
CA VAL A 85 4.96 -10.56 -0.63
C VAL A 85 5.84 -9.34 -0.35
N CYS A 86 5.27 -8.15 -0.52
CA CYS A 86 5.93 -6.89 -0.18
C CYS A 86 5.90 -6.69 1.33
N SER A 87 6.94 -7.16 2.02
CA SER A 87 7.06 -6.97 3.47
C SER A 87 7.50 -5.55 3.78
N THR A 88 6.55 -4.67 4.10
CA THR A 88 6.87 -3.33 4.61
C THR A 88 7.38 -3.48 6.04
N THR A 89 8.68 -3.75 6.22
CA THR A 89 9.30 -3.67 7.54
C THR A 89 9.48 -2.19 7.89
N GLN A 90 8.38 -1.53 8.24
CA GLN A 90 8.41 -0.21 8.83
C GLN A 90 8.94 -0.40 10.25
N SER A 91 10.24 -0.15 10.44
CA SER A 91 10.85 -0.11 11.78
C SER A 91 10.27 1.08 12.54
N SER A 92 9.10 0.91 13.16
CA SER A 92 8.54 1.85 14.12
C SER A 92 9.35 1.79 15.42
N SER A 93 10.49 2.48 15.47
CA SER A 93 11.21 2.73 16.72
C SER A 93 10.86 4.11 17.23
N SER A 94 9.93 4.17 18.20
CA SER A 94 9.85 5.18 19.28
C SER A 94 8.77 4.79 20.32
N THR A 95 9.20 3.97 21.29
CA THR A 95 9.07 4.13 22.76
C THR A 95 7.75 4.56 23.46
N SER A 96 7.23 3.62 24.29
CA SER A 96 6.77 3.71 25.71
C SER A 96 5.73 4.77 26.12
N SER A 97 4.74 4.57 27.00
CA SER A 97 4.30 3.56 27.98
C SER A 97 2.92 4.04 28.49
N SER A 98 1.96 3.21 28.93
CA SER A 98 1.78 2.89 30.35
C SER A 98 0.53 2.00 30.59
N LEU A 99 0.62 1.25 31.69
CA LEU A 99 -0.20 0.19 32.26
C LEU A 99 -1.69 0.48 32.64
N SER A 100 -2.47 -0.63 32.61
CA SER A 100 -3.55 -1.09 33.53
C SER A 100 -4.83 -0.23 33.71
N SER A 101 -6.06 -0.77 33.76
CA SER A 101 -6.56 -1.88 34.63
C SER A 101 -7.92 -2.37 34.10
N SER A 102 -8.16 -3.67 33.94
CA SER A 102 -8.81 -4.61 34.89
C SER A 102 -10.28 -4.31 35.23
N TRP A 103 -11.22 -5.10 34.70
CA TRP A 103 -12.41 -5.58 35.43
C TRP A 103 -13.03 -6.80 34.70
N SER A 104 -13.06 -7.95 35.38
CA SER A 104 -13.98 -9.09 35.15
C SER A 104 -14.95 -9.14 36.33
N PRO A 105 -16.24 -9.47 36.16
CA PRO A 105 -16.64 -10.88 36.22
C PRO A 105 -17.89 -11.26 35.40
N SER A 106 -18.04 -12.58 35.16
CA SER A 106 -19.28 -13.28 34.79
C SER A 106 -20.21 -13.37 36.03
N PRO A 107 -21.56 -13.48 35.91
CA PRO A 107 -22.25 -14.67 35.38
C PRO A 107 -23.58 -14.42 34.62
N SER A 108 -24.03 -15.41 33.81
CA SER A 108 -25.40 -15.58 33.26
C SER A 108 -26.44 -15.71 34.40
N PRO A 109 -27.79 -15.55 34.24
CA PRO A 109 -28.68 -16.18 33.22
C PRO A 109 -29.95 -15.36 32.77
N HIS A 110 -30.85 -16.02 32.02
CA HIS A 110 -32.30 -15.79 31.78
C HIS A 110 -32.82 -14.95 30.58
N SER A 111 -33.68 -15.63 29.81
CA SER A 111 -35.00 -15.21 29.28
C SER A 111 -35.15 -14.41 27.97
N LEU A 112 -35.62 -15.16 26.96
CA LEU A 112 -36.76 -14.88 26.06
C LEU A 112 -36.76 -13.59 25.22
N SER A 113 -36.57 -13.72 23.91
CA SER A 113 -37.71 -13.66 22.95
C SER A 113 -37.28 -13.81 21.48
N ALA A 114 -37.88 -14.82 20.87
CA ALA A 114 -38.29 -14.98 19.47
C ALA A 114 -37.86 -13.93 18.42
N VAL A 115 -37.14 -14.40 17.39
CA VAL A 115 -37.48 -14.05 15.99
C VAL A 115 -37.34 -15.32 15.13
N LYS A 116 -38.42 -15.61 14.41
CA LYS A 116 -38.71 -16.80 13.60
C LYS A 116 -38.00 -16.73 12.23
N PRO A 117 -37.18 -17.73 11.83
CA PRO A 117 -36.71 -17.83 10.45
C PRO A 117 -37.76 -18.47 9.55
N VAL A 118 -38.05 -17.85 8.40
CA VAL A 118 -38.92 -18.38 7.33
C VAL A 118 -38.14 -19.40 6.49
N PRO A 119 -38.71 -20.58 6.17
CA PRO A 119 -38.05 -21.60 5.37
C PRO A 119 -38.23 -21.38 3.87
N ARG A 120 -37.16 -21.60 3.09
CA ARG A 120 -37.26 -21.92 1.66
C ARG A 120 -36.65 -23.29 1.44
N GLY A 121 -37.56 -24.25 1.21
CA GLY A 121 -37.23 -25.60 0.79
C GLY A 121 -36.72 -25.65 -0.66
N GLY A 122 -36.00 -26.72 -0.95
CA GLY A 122 -35.53 -27.07 -2.28
C GLY A 122 -34.73 -28.36 -2.19
N MET A 123 -35.45 -29.48 -2.25
CA MET A 123 -34.94 -30.85 -2.11
C MET A 123 -33.91 -31.23 -3.18
N CYS A 124 -32.81 -31.85 -2.77
CA CYS A 124 -31.97 -32.70 -3.61
C CYS A 124 -32.61 -34.10 -3.75
N PRO A 125 -32.77 -34.64 -4.96
CA PRO A 125 -32.93 -36.09 -5.14
C PRO A 125 -31.56 -36.79 -5.25
N LEU A 126 -31.41 -37.83 -4.43
CA LEU A 126 -30.32 -38.82 -4.42
C LEU A 126 -30.44 -39.81 -5.60
N PRO A 127 -29.33 -40.47 -6.00
CA PRO A 127 -29.30 -41.46 -7.07
C PRO A 127 -29.40 -42.91 -6.56
N ALA A 128 -29.95 -43.80 -7.41
CA ALA A 128 -29.62 -45.22 -7.62
C ALA A 128 -30.86 -45.88 -8.27
N ARG A 129 -30.73 -46.71 -9.30
CA ARG A 129 -29.89 -47.91 -9.36
C ARG A 129 -29.81 -48.42 -10.81
#